data_AF-A0A7V5L2I8-F1
#
_entry.id   AF-A0A7V5L2I8-F1
#
_cell.length_a   1.000
_cell.length_b   1.000
_cell.length_c   1.000
_cell.angle_alpha   90.00
_cell.angle_beta   90.00
_cell.angle_gamma   90.00
#
_symmetry.space_group_name_H-M   'P 1'
#
loop_
_entity.id
_entity.type
_entity.pdbx_description
1 polymer ?
#
loop_
_entity_poly.entity_id
_entity_poly.type
_entity_poly.pdbx_seq_one_letter_code
_entity_poly.pdbx_strand_id
1 'polypeptide(L)'
;MIYDESYKTKKLKVLDLQKGKDFKREVKLALEYSDTSAISKKVVLSLYRQVDVLESESRGGDKLELNSEILQKEHLSFVSIDNLFFALQQFKNEKGWSNLNISKSDIEDLLNRSDWYKLYIPSDDMKVSSFKNLANFETIMITLLKKYMKSFYEYKKSEWESQFLEYRELDETKDRANLIDNYTITVEDKETELIDRLEALRDMLESGVIDNAELHRLSKRDFRAFTFDKHLYNPLVFKDRGETALQIKPIELNDGEKNFVEDLDSYLKRNSSKYEDTEIYLLRNQSKTGLGFFAEGNFYPDFIMWIIKDSKQYISFIDPKGIRNSNPRNDPKMNLAITIKDIEANLGDTNTVLNSFILSNTSLATLNELHTDLTHQFFENKNVLFQTRSHKNSYIGIMFDKILS
;
A
#
# COMPACT_ATOMS: atom_id res chain seq x y z
N MET A 1 20.29 -3.07 -17.73
CA MET A 1 20.39 -2.20 -16.53
C MET A 1 21.74 -2.43 -15.88
N ILE A 2 22.15 -1.53 -15.01
CA ILE A 2 23.43 -1.61 -14.28
C ILE A 2 23.11 -1.74 -12.79
N TYR A 3 23.57 -2.82 -12.18
CA TYR A 3 23.38 -3.07 -10.74
C TYR A 3 24.52 -2.49 -9.92
N ASP A 4 24.21 -2.07 -8.71
CA ASP A 4 25.21 -1.83 -7.68
C ASP A 4 25.62 -3.19 -7.08
N GLU A 5 26.76 -3.73 -7.47
CA GLU A 5 27.22 -5.03 -6.93
C GLU A 5 27.66 -4.95 -5.46
N SER A 6 27.84 -3.74 -4.90
CA SER A 6 28.37 -3.58 -3.54
C SER A 6 27.43 -4.13 -2.48
N TYR A 7 26.10 -4.07 -2.69
CA TYR A 7 25.10 -4.52 -1.72
C TYR A 7 25.21 -6.02 -1.41
N LYS A 8 25.73 -6.83 -2.34
CA LYS A 8 25.83 -8.30 -2.20
C LYS A 8 26.68 -8.71 -1.01
N THR A 9 27.65 -7.88 -0.63
CA THR A 9 28.52 -8.14 0.52
C THR A 9 27.94 -7.67 1.85
N LYS A 10 26.84 -6.91 1.82
CA LYS A 10 26.30 -6.18 2.97
C LYS A 10 25.23 -6.93 3.74
N LYS A 11 24.79 -8.08 3.23
CA LYS A 11 23.79 -8.94 3.89
C LYS A 11 22.53 -8.14 4.24
N LEU A 12 21.99 -7.46 3.22
CA LEU A 12 20.77 -6.67 3.38
C LEU A 12 19.63 -7.60 3.81
N LYS A 13 19.06 -7.34 4.98
CA LYS A 13 18.01 -8.15 5.59
C LYS A 13 16.66 -7.71 5.07
N VAL A 14 15.77 -8.67 4.88
CA VAL A 14 14.37 -8.48 4.54
C VAL A 14 13.50 -9.31 5.46
N LEU A 15 12.26 -8.86 5.67
CA LEU A 15 11.24 -9.64 6.36
C LEU A 15 10.65 -10.67 5.43
N ASP A 16 10.50 -11.90 5.91
CA ASP A 16 9.81 -12.95 5.19
C ASP A 16 9.15 -13.94 6.16
N LEU A 17 8.30 -14.81 5.62
CA LEU A 17 7.74 -15.95 6.34
C LEU A 17 8.75 -17.10 6.36
N GLN A 18 8.88 -17.75 7.52
CA GLN A 18 9.71 -18.93 7.72
C GLN A 18 9.47 -19.98 6.64
N LYS A 19 10.56 -20.56 6.14
CA LYS A 19 10.50 -21.55 5.06
C LYS A 19 9.57 -22.72 5.38
N GLY A 20 8.67 -23.02 4.43
CA GLY A 20 7.73 -24.13 4.53
C GLY A 20 6.44 -23.80 5.26
N LYS A 21 6.33 -22.60 5.84
CA LYS A 21 5.10 -22.12 6.44
C LYS A 21 4.08 -21.72 5.38
N ASP A 22 2.86 -22.25 5.50
CA ASP A 22 1.75 -21.93 4.60
C ASP A 22 0.42 -21.94 5.36
N PHE A 23 -0.18 -20.76 5.48
CA PHE A 23 -1.45 -20.57 6.19
C PHE A 23 -2.57 -21.46 5.66
N LYS A 24 -2.68 -21.65 4.33
CA LYS A 24 -3.73 -22.45 3.72
C LYS A 24 -3.56 -23.94 3.99
N ARG A 25 -2.32 -24.40 4.08
CA ARG A 25 -2.01 -25.82 4.33
C ARG A 25 -2.03 -26.17 5.81
N GLU A 26 -1.63 -25.26 6.69
CA GLU A 26 -1.47 -25.53 8.12
C GLU A 26 -2.69 -25.14 8.98
N VAL A 27 -3.55 -24.23 8.52
CA VAL A 27 -4.67 -23.73 9.32
C VAL A 27 -6.00 -24.12 8.68
N LYS A 28 -6.89 -24.75 9.46
CA LYS A 28 -8.32 -24.87 9.12
C LYS A 28 -9.06 -23.75 9.83
N LEU A 29 -9.61 -22.82 9.06
CA LEU A 29 -10.30 -21.65 9.58
C LEU A 29 -11.81 -21.84 9.41
N ALA A 30 -12.60 -21.56 10.44
CA ALA A 30 -14.05 -21.43 10.32
C ALA A 30 -14.42 -19.95 10.28
N LEU A 31 -15.35 -19.56 9.42
CA LEU A 31 -15.92 -18.22 9.44
C LEU A 31 -16.75 -18.09 10.72
N GLU A 32 -16.46 -17.08 11.53
CA GLU A 32 -17.20 -16.81 12.76
C GLU A 32 -17.35 -15.30 12.97
N TYR A 33 -18.28 -14.91 13.83
CA TYR A 33 -18.34 -13.54 14.32
C TYR A 33 -17.12 -13.24 15.21
N SER A 34 -16.51 -12.07 15.00
CA SER A 34 -15.37 -11.57 15.76
C SER A 34 -15.65 -10.12 16.14
N ASP A 35 -15.52 -9.80 17.43
CA ASP A 35 -15.66 -8.44 17.98
C ASP A 35 -14.43 -7.54 17.68
N THR A 36 -13.44 -8.11 17.00
CA THR A 36 -12.20 -7.45 16.64
C THR A 36 -12.43 -6.24 15.74
N SER A 37 -12.18 -5.05 16.27
CA SER A 37 -12.42 -3.79 15.54
C SER A 37 -11.62 -3.67 14.24
N ALA A 38 -10.45 -4.33 14.13
CA ALA A 38 -9.66 -4.36 12.90
C ALA A 38 -10.39 -5.05 11.73
N ILE A 39 -11.33 -5.94 12.04
CA ILE A 39 -12.19 -6.61 11.04
C ILE A 39 -13.35 -5.68 10.68
N SER A 40 -14.17 -5.27 11.66
CA SER A 40 -15.40 -4.51 11.40
C SER A 40 -15.14 -3.13 10.76
N LYS A 41 -14.04 -2.46 11.09
CA LYS A 41 -13.66 -1.17 10.48
C LYS A 41 -13.46 -1.23 8.96
N LYS A 42 -13.13 -2.40 8.40
CA LYS A 42 -12.95 -2.59 6.94
C LYS A 42 -14.26 -2.94 6.22
N VAL A 43 -15.33 -3.22 6.96
CA VAL A 43 -16.64 -3.58 6.41
C VAL A 43 -17.52 -2.34 6.28
N VAL A 44 -17.19 -1.53 5.28
CA VAL A 44 -17.94 -0.30 4.95
C VAL A 44 -18.51 -0.41 3.54
N LEU A 45 -19.79 -0.10 3.39
CA LEU A 45 -20.50 -0.03 2.12
C LEU A 45 -21.23 1.30 2.02
N SER A 46 -21.01 2.05 0.92
CA SER A 46 -21.77 3.26 0.61
C SER A 46 -22.51 3.05 -0.71
N LEU A 47 -23.81 3.37 -0.71
CA LEU A 47 -24.71 3.25 -1.86
C LEU A 47 -25.05 4.60 -2.50
N TYR A 48 -24.46 5.69 -2.01
CA TYR A 48 -24.61 7.03 -2.59
C TYR A 48 -23.91 7.12 -3.95
N ARG A 49 -24.56 7.75 -4.93
CA ARG A 49 -23.96 8.03 -6.25
C ARG A 49 -23.10 9.29 -6.18
N GLN A 50 -22.14 9.42 -7.09
CA GLN A 50 -21.30 10.62 -7.19
C GLN A 50 -22.12 11.91 -7.39
N VAL A 51 -23.27 11.84 -8.09
CA VAL A 51 -24.18 12.97 -8.28
C VAL A 51 -24.88 13.35 -6.97
N ASP A 52 -25.28 12.37 -6.15
CA ASP A 52 -25.92 12.61 -4.84
C ASP A 52 -24.96 13.34 -3.89
N VAL A 53 -23.66 13.07 -4.02
CA VAL A 53 -22.59 13.78 -3.30
C VAL A 53 -22.48 15.23 -3.79
N LEU A 54 -22.44 15.45 -5.11
CA LEU A 54 -22.29 16.79 -5.71
C LEU A 54 -23.53 17.70 -5.53
N GLU A 55 -24.75 17.16 -5.56
CA GLU A 55 -25.99 17.93 -5.36
C GLU A 55 -26.14 18.44 -3.93
N SER A 56 -25.57 17.73 -2.95
CA SER A 56 -25.58 18.19 -1.56
C SER A 56 -24.57 19.31 -1.29
N GLU A 57 -23.38 19.27 -1.92
CA GLU A 57 -22.37 20.34 -1.82
C GLU A 57 -22.88 21.68 -2.38
N SER A 58 -23.74 21.64 -3.39
CA SER A 58 -24.31 22.84 -4.04
C SER A 58 -25.48 23.48 -3.28
N ARG A 59 -26.07 22.82 -2.27
CA ARG A 59 -27.19 23.34 -1.47
C ARG A 59 -26.78 24.03 -0.16
N GLY A 60 -25.49 24.16 0.11
CA GLY A 60 -24.96 25.03 1.15
C GLY A 60 -24.03 24.31 2.13
N GLY A 61 -22.72 24.52 1.94
CA GLY A 61 -21.70 24.71 2.98
C GLY A 61 -21.36 23.59 3.97
N ASP A 62 -22.29 22.72 4.34
CA ASP A 62 -22.06 21.67 5.33
C ASP A 62 -21.65 20.35 4.66
N LYS A 63 -20.65 19.70 5.26
CA LYS A 63 -20.17 18.37 4.87
C LYS A 63 -21.34 17.41 4.71
N LEU A 64 -21.32 16.53 3.70
CA LEU A 64 -22.24 15.39 3.66
C LEU A 64 -22.16 14.60 4.97
N GLU A 65 -23.18 14.72 5.82
CA GLU A 65 -23.49 13.69 6.78
C GLU A 65 -24.19 12.56 6.03
N LEU A 66 -23.39 11.60 5.55
CA LEU A 66 -23.92 10.38 4.96
C LEU A 66 -24.78 9.66 6.00
N ASN A 67 -26.01 9.32 5.63
CA ASN A 67 -26.92 8.61 6.51
C ASN A 67 -26.38 7.19 6.76
N SER A 68 -26.03 6.91 8.01
CA SER A 68 -25.53 5.61 8.45
C SER A 68 -26.70 4.79 9.01
N GLU A 69 -26.98 3.66 8.39
CA GLU A 69 -28.15 2.84 8.71
C GLU A 69 -27.76 1.41 9.10
N ILE A 70 -28.69 0.73 9.77
CA ILE A 70 -28.59 -0.68 10.13
C ILE A 70 -29.76 -1.42 9.47
N LEU A 71 -29.46 -2.56 8.84
CA LEU A 71 -30.51 -3.44 8.32
C LEU A 71 -31.26 -4.08 9.48
N GLN A 72 -32.45 -3.54 9.77
CA GLN A 72 -33.40 -4.08 10.74
C GLN A 72 -33.98 -5.44 10.31
N LYS A 73 -34.63 -6.13 11.25
CA LYS A 73 -35.24 -7.45 11.04
C LYS A 73 -36.18 -7.48 9.84
N GLU A 74 -36.95 -6.41 9.63
CA GLU A 74 -37.92 -6.32 8.54
C GLU A 74 -37.24 -6.36 7.16
N HIS A 75 -36.02 -5.83 7.03
CA HIS A 75 -35.23 -5.90 5.80
C HIS A 75 -34.63 -7.29 5.56
N LEU A 76 -34.38 -8.04 6.64
CA LEU A 76 -33.75 -9.36 6.60
C LEU A 76 -34.76 -10.51 6.50
N SER A 77 -36.04 -10.27 6.81
CA SER A 77 -37.12 -11.29 6.82
C SER A 77 -37.28 -12.08 5.52
N PHE A 78 -36.83 -11.55 4.38
CA PHE A 78 -36.93 -12.19 3.07
C PHE A 78 -35.58 -12.59 2.47
N VAL A 79 -34.48 -12.39 3.21
CA VAL A 79 -33.15 -12.78 2.77
C VAL A 79 -33.00 -14.29 2.91
N SER A 80 -32.62 -14.96 1.82
CA SER A 80 -32.42 -16.40 1.81
C SER A 80 -31.04 -16.76 2.34
N ILE A 81 -30.98 -17.48 3.47
CA ILE A 81 -29.72 -18.01 4.03
C ILE A 81 -29.00 -18.88 3.01
N ASP A 82 -29.73 -19.63 2.18
CA ASP A 82 -29.16 -20.43 1.10
C ASP A 82 -28.46 -19.57 0.05
N ASN A 83 -29.09 -18.46 -0.37
CA ASN A 83 -28.50 -17.55 -1.34
C ASN A 83 -27.24 -16.89 -0.78
N LEU A 84 -27.28 -16.44 0.47
CA LEU A 84 -26.11 -15.90 1.16
C LEU A 84 -24.97 -16.93 1.21
N PHE A 85 -25.28 -18.15 1.62
CA PHE A 85 -24.33 -19.25 1.72
C PHE A 85 -23.67 -19.55 0.36
N PHE A 86 -24.44 -19.71 -0.71
CA PHE A 86 -23.90 -19.97 -2.05
C PHE A 86 -23.07 -18.79 -2.57
N ALA A 87 -23.50 -17.55 -2.32
CA ALA A 87 -22.74 -16.37 -2.71
C ALA A 87 -21.38 -16.27 -2.00
N LEU A 88 -21.31 -16.67 -0.72
CA LEU A 88 -20.05 -16.74 0.02
C LEU A 88 -19.17 -17.91 -0.41
N GLN A 89 -19.75 -19.09 -0.66
CA GLN A 89 -19.00 -20.24 -1.18
C GLN A 89 -18.38 -19.94 -2.55
N GLN A 90 -19.12 -19.27 -3.44
CA GLN A 90 -18.58 -18.81 -4.71
C GLN A 90 -17.42 -17.83 -4.49
N PHE A 91 -17.59 -16.84 -3.62
CA PHE A 91 -16.54 -15.86 -3.34
C PHE A 91 -15.29 -16.48 -2.72
N LYS A 92 -15.44 -17.45 -1.82
CA LYS A 92 -14.35 -18.26 -1.25
C LYS A 92 -13.56 -18.96 -2.36
N ASN A 93 -14.25 -19.57 -3.33
CA ASN A 93 -13.62 -20.27 -4.46
C ASN A 93 -12.87 -19.29 -5.37
N GLU A 94 -13.48 -18.15 -5.72
CA GLU A 94 -12.84 -17.08 -6.50
C GLU A 94 -11.54 -16.56 -5.85
N LYS A 95 -11.49 -16.54 -4.51
CA LYS A 95 -10.30 -16.14 -3.74
C LYS A 95 -9.31 -17.28 -3.47
N GLY A 96 -9.68 -18.51 -3.81
CA GLY A 96 -8.87 -19.70 -3.52
C GLY A 96 -8.63 -19.93 -2.03
N TRP A 97 -9.58 -19.55 -1.17
CA TRP A 97 -9.50 -19.75 0.29
C TRP A 97 -9.94 -21.17 0.65
N SER A 98 -9.24 -22.18 0.13
CA SER A 98 -9.58 -23.60 0.29
C SER A 98 -9.69 -24.05 1.76
N ASN A 99 -8.96 -23.38 2.65
CA ASN A 99 -8.89 -23.69 4.07
C ASN A 99 -9.95 -23.01 4.95
N LEU A 100 -10.80 -22.16 4.36
CA LEU A 100 -11.91 -21.51 5.06
C LEU A 100 -13.18 -22.37 4.98
N ASN A 101 -13.78 -22.67 6.11
CA ASN A 101 -15.08 -23.32 6.22
C ASN A 101 -16.17 -22.27 6.48
N ILE A 102 -17.33 -22.46 5.87
CA ILE A 102 -18.49 -21.58 6.00
C ILE A 102 -19.66 -22.48 6.35
N SER A 103 -20.40 -22.16 7.41
CA SER A 103 -21.66 -22.82 7.73
C SER A 103 -22.83 -21.84 7.68
N LYS A 104 -24.05 -22.36 7.59
CA LYS A 104 -25.26 -21.53 7.62
C LYS A 104 -25.49 -20.91 9.00
N SER A 105 -25.15 -21.61 10.08
CA SER A 105 -25.26 -21.07 11.44
C SER A 105 -24.36 -19.85 11.65
N ASP A 106 -23.14 -19.85 11.10
CA ASP A 106 -22.23 -18.70 11.22
C ASP A 106 -22.81 -17.46 10.50
N ILE A 107 -23.52 -17.68 9.39
CA ILE A 107 -24.21 -16.61 8.65
C ILE A 107 -25.39 -16.08 9.48
N GLU A 108 -26.19 -16.97 10.07
CA GLU A 108 -27.30 -16.59 10.95
C GLU A 108 -26.81 -15.78 12.15
N ASP A 109 -25.70 -16.16 12.76
CA ASP A 109 -25.07 -15.43 13.87
C ASP A 109 -24.63 -14.02 13.45
N LEU A 110 -24.09 -13.85 12.24
CA LEU A 110 -23.75 -12.54 11.69
C LEU A 110 -25.00 -11.70 11.39
N LEU A 111 -26.07 -12.30 10.87
CA LEU A 111 -27.32 -11.59 10.59
C LEU A 111 -28.03 -11.08 11.85
N ASN A 112 -27.83 -11.77 12.98
CA ASN A 112 -28.35 -11.35 14.28
C ASN A 112 -27.57 -10.18 14.91
N ARG A 113 -26.52 -9.68 14.23
CA ARG A 113 -25.63 -8.63 14.72
C ARG A 113 -25.47 -7.52 13.68
N SER A 114 -25.20 -6.31 14.16
CA SER A 114 -25.06 -5.12 13.31
C SER A 114 -23.81 -4.29 13.60
N ASP A 115 -22.99 -4.72 14.55
CA ASP A 115 -21.77 -4.05 15.01
C ASP A 115 -20.55 -4.37 14.12
N TRP A 116 -20.67 -5.35 13.22
CA TRP A 116 -19.59 -5.79 12.34
C TRP A 116 -19.51 -5.04 11.00
N TYR A 117 -20.43 -4.09 10.71
CA TYR A 117 -20.40 -3.30 9.47
C TYR A 117 -20.89 -1.85 9.64
N LYS A 118 -20.60 -1.02 8.63
CA LYS A 118 -21.21 0.30 8.43
C LYS A 118 -21.82 0.39 7.03
N LEU A 119 -23.11 0.75 6.96
CA LEU A 119 -23.85 0.94 5.72
C LEU A 119 -24.26 2.41 5.59
N TYR A 120 -23.81 3.07 4.52
CA TYR A 120 -24.29 4.38 4.14
C TYR A 120 -25.29 4.25 3.00
N ILE A 121 -26.55 4.59 3.26
CA ILE A 121 -27.67 4.44 2.32
C ILE A 121 -28.67 5.60 2.52
N PRO A 122 -29.20 6.20 1.45
CA PRO A 122 -30.25 7.20 1.55
C PRO A 122 -31.47 6.66 2.32
N SER A 123 -32.05 7.46 3.22
CA SER A 123 -33.17 7.01 4.06
C SER A 123 -34.41 6.57 3.25
N ASP A 124 -34.58 7.11 2.05
CA ASP A 124 -35.66 6.70 1.14
C ASP A 124 -35.48 5.27 0.59
N ASP A 125 -34.24 4.83 0.39
CA ASP A 125 -33.91 3.49 -0.10
C ASP A 125 -34.03 2.41 1.00
N MET A 126 -34.13 2.82 2.27
CA MET A 126 -34.42 1.92 3.39
C MET A 126 -35.90 1.52 3.47
N LYS A 127 -36.81 2.18 2.73
CA LYS A 127 -38.25 1.88 2.80
C LYS A 127 -38.56 0.55 2.11
N VAL A 128 -39.16 -0.39 2.84
CA VAL A 128 -39.66 -1.66 2.28
C VAL A 128 -41.00 -1.41 1.58
N SER A 129 -40.98 -0.95 0.32
CA SER A 129 -42.19 -0.61 -0.44
C SER A 129 -42.45 -1.53 -1.64
N SER A 130 -41.52 -2.42 -2.02
CA SER A 130 -41.70 -3.35 -3.14
C SER A 130 -40.79 -4.59 -3.06
N PHE A 131 -41.16 -5.66 -3.80
CA PHE A 131 -40.31 -6.85 -3.98
C PHE A 131 -38.94 -6.52 -4.61
N LYS A 132 -38.86 -5.47 -5.43
CA LYS A 132 -37.59 -4.98 -6.00
C LYS A 132 -36.65 -4.46 -4.92
N ASN A 133 -37.19 -3.93 -3.82
CA ASN A 133 -36.39 -3.46 -2.67
C ASN A 133 -35.86 -4.65 -1.84
N LEU A 134 -36.55 -5.79 -1.83
CA LEU A 134 -36.10 -6.99 -1.11
C LEU A 134 -34.86 -7.63 -1.73
N ALA A 135 -34.84 -7.78 -3.05
CA ALA A 135 -33.65 -8.24 -3.78
C ALA A 135 -32.45 -7.29 -3.59
N ASN A 136 -32.73 -6.00 -3.37
CA ASN A 136 -31.70 -5.01 -3.05
C ASN A 136 -31.06 -5.28 -1.68
N PHE A 137 -31.86 -5.54 -0.63
CA PHE A 137 -31.32 -5.84 0.71
C PHE A 137 -30.52 -7.15 0.75
N GLU A 138 -30.95 -8.19 0.05
CA GLU A 138 -30.13 -9.41 -0.09
C GLU A 138 -28.79 -9.11 -0.78
N THR A 139 -28.79 -8.32 -1.85
CA THR A 139 -27.57 -7.90 -2.56
C THR A 139 -26.63 -7.08 -1.66
N ILE A 140 -27.20 -6.15 -0.89
CA ILE A 140 -26.47 -5.35 0.11
C ILE A 140 -25.85 -6.28 1.15
N MET A 141 -26.62 -7.22 1.70
CA MET A 141 -26.14 -8.15 2.72
C MET A 141 -25.05 -9.09 2.18
N ILE A 142 -25.21 -9.64 0.97
CA ILE A 142 -24.17 -10.42 0.29
C ILE A 142 -22.88 -9.60 0.17
N THR A 143 -22.98 -8.32 -0.21
CA THR A 143 -21.82 -7.44 -0.36
C THR A 143 -21.13 -7.18 0.99
N LEU A 144 -21.89 -6.94 2.04
CA LEU A 144 -21.39 -6.77 3.40
C LEU A 144 -20.71 -8.05 3.91
N LEU A 145 -21.35 -9.21 3.79
CA LEU A 145 -20.77 -10.49 4.20
C LEU A 145 -19.50 -10.84 3.43
N LYS A 146 -19.43 -10.57 2.11
CA LYS A 146 -18.19 -10.73 1.34
C LYS A 146 -17.06 -9.83 1.84
N LYS A 147 -17.37 -8.57 2.19
CA LYS A 147 -16.40 -7.64 2.81
C LYS A 147 -15.94 -8.14 4.18
N TYR A 148 -16.86 -8.60 5.02
CA TYR A 148 -16.55 -9.18 6.33
C TYR A 148 -15.67 -10.43 6.19
N MET A 149 -16.08 -11.41 5.38
CA MET A 149 -15.32 -12.63 5.16
C MET A 149 -13.91 -12.36 4.65
N LYS A 150 -13.75 -11.39 3.74
CA LYS A 150 -12.43 -10.93 3.28
C LYS A 150 -11.60 -10.37 4.43
N SER A 151 -12.18 -9.44 5.19
CA SER A 151 -11.47 -8.80 6.29
C SER A 151 -11.09 -9.78 7.41
N PHE A 152 -11.99 -10.72 7.73
CA PHE A 152 -11.78 -11.78 8.71
C PHE A 152 -10.64 -12.70 8.28
N TYR A 153 -10.67 -13.17 7.03
CA TYR A 153 -9.63 -14.05 6.50
C TYR A 153 -8.26 -13.36 6.48
N GLU A 154 -8.20 -12.12 5.98
CA GLU A 154 -6.95 -11.34 5.93
C GLU A 154 -6.40 -11.06 7.33
N TYR A 155 -7.26 -10.78 8.31
CA TYR A 155 -6.87 -10.60 9.71
C TYR A 155 -6.29 -11.89 10.30
N LYS A 156 -7.01 -13.01 10.19
CA LYS A 156 -6.57 -14.31 10.74
C LYS A 156 -5.30 -14.83 10.07
N LYS A 157 -5.16 -14.60 8.77
CA LYS A 157 -3.94 -14.91 8.03
C LYS A 157 -2.76 -14.08 8.55
N SER A 158 -2.93 -12.77 8.68
CA SER A 158 -1.90 -11.85 9.18
C SER A 158 -1.49 -12.17 10.63
N GLU A 159 -2.46 -12.44 11.50
CA GLU A 159 -2.25 -12.87 12.89
C GLU A 159 -1.38 -14.14 12.96
N TRP A 160 -1.67 -15.14 12.13
CA TRP A 160 -0.87 -16.36 12.05
C TRP A 160 0.51 -16.13 11.46
N GLU A 161 0.61 -15.42 10.33
CA GLU A 161 1.88 -15.14 9.64
C GLU A 161 2.85 -14.36 10.52
N SER A 162 2.35 -13.44 11.35
CA SER A 162 3.17 -12.63 12.25
C SER A 162 4.01 -13.46 13.24
N GLN A 163 3.56 -14.67 13.59
CA GLN A 163 4.25 -15.57 14.51
C GLN A 163 5.42 -16.31 13.87
N PHE A 164 5.47 -16.32 12.54
CA PHE A 164 6.47 -17.04 11.76
C PHE A 164 7.28 -16.11 10.86
N LEU A 165 7.34 -14.82 11.20
CA LEU A 165 8.25 -13.91 10.51
C LEU A 165 9.70 -14.23 10.88
N GLU A 166 10.59 -14.08 9.91
CA GLU A 166 12.03 -14.17 10.09
C GLU A 166 12.75 -13.10 9.27
N TYR A 167 13.97 -12.77 9.70
CA TYR A 167 14.91 -12.07 8.84
C TYR A 167 15.62 -13.05 7.93
N ARG A 168 15.66 -12.74 6.65
CA ARG A 168 16.56 -13.39 5.70
C ARG A 168 17.35 -12.35 4.93
N GLU A 169 18.44 -12.77 4.29
CA GLU A 169 19.16 -11.92 3.36
C GLU A 169 18.35 -11.75 2.06
N LEU A 170 18.49 -10.59 1.43
CA LEU A 170 17.98 -10.28 0.10
C LEU A 170 18.60 -11.27 -0.89
N ASP A 171 17.75 -11.95 -1.66
CA ASP A 171 18.17 -13.06 -2.53
C ASP A 171 17.75 -12.79 -3.97
N GLU A 172 18.69 -12.86 -4.91
CA GLU A 172 18.43 -12.53 -6.32
C GLU A 172 17.39 -13.44 -6.98
N THR A 173 17.32 -14.70 -6.56
CA THR A 173 16.39 -15.68 -7.16
C THR A 173 14.98 -15.50 -6.59
N LYS A 174 14.87 -15.34 -5.27
CA LYS A 174 13.60 -15.19 -4.55
C LYS A 174 12.99 -13.80 -4.74
N ASP A 175 13.83 -12.76 -4.83
CA ASP A 175 13.43 -11.36 -4.94
C ASP A 175 13.57 -10.79 -6.36
N ARG A 176 13.68 -11.67 -7.37
CA ARG A 176 13.76 -11.31 -8.79
C ARG A 176 12.67 -10.34 -9.26
N ALA A 177 11.50 -10.38 -8.62
CA ALA A 177 10.44 -9.42 -8.91
C ALA A 177 10.90 -7.97 -8.68
N ASN A 178 11.72 -7.72 -7.66
CA ASN A 178 12.26 -6.40 -7.34
C ASN A 178 13.64 -6.15 -7.95
N LEU A 179 14.45 -7.20 -8.06
CA LEU A 179 15.76 -7.18 -8.71
C LEU A 179 15.56 -7.49 -10.19
N ILE A 180 15.01 -6.53 -10.90
CA ILE A 180 14.58 -6.67 -12.30
C ILE A 180 15.78 -6.73 -13.25
N ASP A 181 15.75 -7.60 -14.27
CA ASP A 181 16.87 -7.76 -15.21
C ASP A 181 16.82 -6.75 -16.38
N ASN A 182 15.61 -6.38 -16.81
CA ASN A 182 15.37 -5.46 -17.92
C ASN A 182 14.13 -4.56 -17.70
N TYR A 183 14.08 -3.46 -18.45
CA TYR A 183 12.85 -2.76 -18.75
C TYR A 183 12.38 -3.20 -20.14
N THR A 184 11.12 -3.55 -20.27
CA THR A 184 10.44 -3.70 -21.56
C THR A 184 9.66 -2.43 -21.82
N ILE A 185 10.04 -1.70 -22.86
CA ILE A 185 9.40 -0.46 -23.29
C ILE A 185 8.73 -0.71 -24.63
N THR A 186 7.43 -0.45 -24.72
CA THR A 186 6.64 -0.55 -25.96
C THR A 186 6.18 0.84 -26.36
N VAL A 187 6.45 1.21 -27.60
CA VAL A 187 6.18 2.54 -28.16
C VAL A 187 5.39 2.40 -29.46
N GLU A 188 4.50 3.36 -29.75
CA GLU A 188 3.85 3.44 -31.06
C GLU A 188 4.86 3.84 -32.15
N ASP A 189 4.85 3.13 -33.28
CA ASP A 189 5.80 3.30 -34.40
C ASP A 189 5.92 4.72 -34.96
N LYS A 190 4.91 5.57 -34.73
CA LYS A 190 4.87 6.96 -35.19
C LYS A 190 5.75 7.90 -34.35
N GLU A 191 6.16 7.50 -33.15
CA GLU A 191 6.93 8.33 -32.20
C GLU A 191 8.44 8.24 -32.48
N THR A 192 8.87 8.59 -33.69
CA THR A 192 10.26 8.37 -34.15
C THR A 192 11.31 9.03 -33.24
N GLU A 193 11.06 10.24 -32.75
CA GLU A 193 11.99 10.93 -31.83
C GLU A 193 12.10 10.24 -30.46
N LEU A 194 11.03 9.62 -29.97
CA LEU A 194 11.06 8.84 -28.73
C LEU A 194 11.82 7.52 -28.95
N ILE A 195 11.60 6.87 -30.10
CA ILE A 195 12.33 5.66 -30.49
C ILE A 195 13.83 5.93 -30.52
N ASP A 196 14.28 6.98 -31.24
CA ASP A 196 15.70 7.35 -31.33
C ASP A 196 16.34 7.59 -29.94
N ARG A 197 15.61 8.22 -29.02
CA ARG A 197 16.08 8.45 -27.64
C ARG A 197 16.17 7.18 -26.81
N LEU A 198 15.22 6.26 -26.99
CA LEU A 198 15.22 4.98 -26.29
C LEU A 198 16.32 4.05 -26.82
N GLU A 199 16.62 4.11 -28.12
CA GLU A 199 17.76 3.42 -28.72
C GLU A 199 19.09 3.98 -28.18
N ALA A 200 19.25 5.31 -28.14
CA ALA A 200 20.43 5.92 -27.53
C ALA A 200 20.58 5.56 -26.02
N LEU A 201 19.46 5.50 -25.29
CA LEU A 201 19.47 5.03 -23.90
C LEU A 201 19.91 3.56 -23.81
N ARG A 202 19.40 2.71 -24.68
CA ARG A 202 19.78 1.29 -24.74
C ARG A 202 21.27 1.13 -25.00
N ASP A 203 21.81 1.81 -26.01
CA ASP A 203 23.23 1.77 -26.37
C ASP A 203 24.12 2.22 -25.19
N MET A 204 23.71 3.29 -24.50
CA MET A 204 24.40 3.74 -23.29
C MET A 204 24.41 2.66 -22.20
N LEU A 205 23.28 1.98 -21.96
CA LEU A 205 23.21 0.92 -20.95
C LEU A 205 24.00 -0.34 -21.35
N GLU A 206 24.04 -0.68 -22.64
CA GLU A 206 24.85 -1.78 -23.17
C GLU A 206 26.36 -1.51 -23.07
N SER A 207 26.77 -0.24 -23.09
CA SER A 207 28.17 0.17 -22.85
C SER A 207 28.64 -0.06 -21.40
N GLY A 208 27.70 -0.22 -20.46
CA GLY A 208 27.98 -0.40 -19.02
C GLY A 208 28.33 0.90 -18.27
N VAL A 209 28.32 2.06 -18.93
CA VAL A 209 28.62 3.36 -18.32
C VAL A 209 27.42 4.30 -18.49
N ILE A 210 26.93 4.88 -17.39
CA ILE A 210 25.88 5.89 -17.44
C ILE A 210 26.52 7.28 -17.41
N ASP A 211 26.46 7.98 -18.55
CA ASP A 211 26.76 9.41 -18.59
C ASP A 211 25.52 10.18 -18.14
N ASN A 212 25.59 10.80 -16.96
CA ASN A 212 24.49 11.57 -16.39
C ASN A 212 24.08 12.78 -17.24
N ALA A 213 25.01 13.41 -17.97
CA ALA A 213 24.70 14.52 -18.85
C ALA A 213 23.90 14.06 -20.07
N GLU A 214 24.31 12.93 -20.66
CA GLU A 214 23.61 12.30 -21.78
C GLU A 214 22.24 11.75 -21.35
N LEU A 215 22.17 11.06 -20.21
CA LEU A 215 20.92 10.59 -19.62
C LEU A 215 19.93 11.74 -19.40
N HIS A 216 20.43 12.88 -18.92
CA HIS A 216 19.61 14.08 -18.76
C HIS A 216 19.12 14.61 -20.11
N ARG A 217 19.96 14.62 -21.15
CA ARG A 217 19.61 15.04 -22.52
C ARG A 217 18.51 14.17 -23.13
N LEU A 218 18.55 12.86 -22.89
CA LEU A 218 17.55 11.89 -23.37
C LEU A 218 16.21 11.99 -22.61
N SER A 219 16.24 12.50 -21.38
CA SER A 219 15.07 12.66 -20.52
C SER A 219 14.27 13.90 -20.87
N LYS A 220 13.10 13.71 -21.50
CA LYS A 220 12.14 14.80 -21.78
C LYS A 220 10.87 14.64 -20.95
N ARG A 221 9.79 15.31 -21.35
CA ARG A 221 8.55 15.32 -20.56
C ARG A 221 7.84 13.96 -20.59
N ASP A 222 7.80 13.34 -21.76
CA ASP A 222 7.17 12.04 -22.04
C ASP A 222 7.84 10.87 -21.31
N PHE A 223 9.18 10.85 -21.32
CA PHE A 223 9.99 9.81 -20.73
C PHE A 223 11.20 10.41 -20.03
N ARG A 224 11.42 9.97 -18.78
CA ARG A 224 12.60 10.35 -17.99
C ARG A 224 13.29 9.12 -17.45
N ALA A 225 14.59 9.09 -17.62
CA ALA A 225 15.47 8.15 -16.97
C ALA A 225 16.47 8.93 -16.10
N PHE A 226 16.70 8.49 -14.88
CA PHE A 226 17.61 9.18 -13.96
C PHE A 226 18.33 8.18 -13.06
N THR A 227 19.46 8.60 -12.52
CA THR A 227 20.29 7.78 -11.64
C THR A 227 20.09 8.18 -10.19
N PHE A 228 20.28 7.20 -9.32
CA PHE A 228 20.51 7.42 -7.91
C PHE A 228 21.57 6.43 -7.44
N ASP A 229 22.73 6.94 -7.02
CA ASP A 229 23.92 6.13 -6.73
C ASP A 229 23.75 5.20 -5.52
N LYS A 230 22.70 5.41 -4.72
CA LYS A 230 22.33 4.52 -3.61
C LYS A 230 21.21 3.54 -3.98
N HIS A 231 20.68 3.58 -5.21
CA HIS A 231 19.69 2.62 -5.66
C HIS A 231 20.36 1.31 -6.11
N LEU A 232 19.75 0.15 -5.82
CA LEU A 232 20.36 -1.16 -6.13
C LEU A 232 20.55 -1.42 -7.64
N TYR A 233 19.82 -0.70 -8.48
CA TYR A 233 19.96 -0.77 -9.94
C TYR A 233 19.68 0.60 -10.57
N ASN A 234 20.30 0.85 -11.72
CA ASN A 234 20.13 2.06 -12.51
C ASN A 234 19.93 1.74 -14.01
N PRO A 235 19.24 2.62 -14.76
CA PRO A 235 18.58 3.84 -14.32
C PRO A 235 17.18 3.54 -13.76
N LEU A 236 16.61 4.51 -13.05
CA LEU A 236 15.19 4.54 -12.73
C LEU A 236 14.41 5.24 -13.84
N VAL A 237 13.20 4.74 -14.14
CA VAL A 237 12.37 5.26 -15.22
C VAL A 237 11.05 5.84 -14.70
N PHE A 238 10.64 6.93 -15.34
CA PHE A 238 9.40 7.66 -15.07
C PHE A 238 8.72 8.05 -16.39
N LYS A 239 7.39 8.02 -16.38
CA LYS A 239 6.52 8.48 -17.46
C LYS A 239 5.47 9.43 -16.91
N ASP A 240 5.19 10.52 -17.63
CA ASP A 240 4.14 11.47 -17.26
C ASP A 240 2.74 10.83 -17.40
N ARG A 241 1.79 11.17 -16.52
CA ARG A 241 0.46 10.53 -16.39
C ARG A 241 -0.43 10.70 -17.63
N GLY A 242 -0.05 11.56 -18.57
CA GLY A 242 -0.78 11.79 -19.83
C GLY A 242 -0.24 11.04 -21.03
N GLU A 243 0.90 10.35 -20.92
CA GLU A 243 1.54 9.70 -22.05
C GLU A 243 0.96 8.30 -22.29
N THR A 244 0.29 8.11 -23.44
CA THR A 244 -0.37 6.85 -23.81
C THR A 244 0.38 6.08 -24.90
N ALA A 245 1.25 6.74 -25.67
CA ALA A 245 2.01 6.11 -26.74
C ALA A 245 3.16 5.24 -26.22
N LEU A 246 3.40 5.24 -24.90
CA LEU A 246 4.48 4.56 -24.22
C LEU A 246 3.95 3.66 -23.10
N GLN A 247 4.32 2.38 -23.12
CA GLN A 247 4.09 1.42 -22.04
C GLN A 247 5.42 0.89 -21.52
N ILE A 248 5.58 0.84 -20.19
CA ILE A 248 6.81 0.39 -19.53
C ILE A 248 6.48 -0.78 -18.60
N LYS A 249 7.33 -1.81 -18.63
CA LYS A 249 7.30 -2.94 -17.70
C LYS A 249 8.71 -3.19 -17.13
N PRO A 250 8.86 -3.41 -15.81
CA PRO A 250 7.85 -3.22 -14.75
C PRO A 250 7.32 -1.78 -14.69
N ILE A 251 6.20 -1.57 -13.99
CA ILE A 251 5.49 -0.28 -13.97
C ILE A 251 6.46 0.82 -13.58
N GLU A 252 6.42 1.97 -14.25
CA GLU A 252 7.29 3.12 -13.98
C GLU A 252 7.01 3.80 -12.63
N LEU A 253 7.91 4.66 -12.18
CA LEU A 253 7.69 5.48 -10.99
C LEU A 253 6.51 6.43 -11.16
N ASN A 254 5.73 6.65 -10.10
CA ASN A 254 4.75 7.75 -10.06
C ASN A 254 5.39 9.08 -9.61
N ASP A 255 4.67 10.20 -9.69
CA ASP A 255 5.22 11.52 -9.30
C ASP A 255 5.75 11.60 -7.86
N GLY A 256 5.04 11.00 -6.91
CA GLY A 256 5.46 10.97 -5.49
C GLY A 256 6.71 10.13 -5.29
N GLU A 257 6.78 8.97 -5.94
CA GLU A 257 7.94 8.08 -5.93
C GLU A 257 9.18 8.76 -6.56
N LYS A 258 9.02 9.37 -7.74
CA LYS A 258 10.07 10.16 -8.41
C LYS A 258 10.57 11.29 -7.52
N ASN A 259 9.66 12.11 -7.00
CA ASN A 259 10.01 13.24 -6.14
C ASN A 259 10.76 12.78 -4.89
N PHE A 260 10.39 11.62 -4.32
CA PHE A 260 11.07 11.07 -3.16
C PHE A 260 12.53 10.75 -3.47
N VAL A 261 12.80 10.06 -4.59
CA VAL A 261 14.17 9.70 -4.97
C VAL A 261 14.99 10.96 -5.28
N GLU A 262 14.45 11.93 -6.01
CA GLU A 262 15.14 13.20 -6.31
C GLU A 262 15.43 14.03 -5.05
N ASP A 263 14.51 14.07 -4.09
CA ASP A 263 14.67 14.78 -2.83
C ASP A 263 15.67 14.08 -1.91
N LEU A 264 15.66 12.75 -1.88
CA LEU A 264 16.62 11.93 -1.14
C LEU A 264 18.04 12.13 -1.69
N ASP A 265 18.22 12.04 -3.00
CA ASP A 265 19.50 12.28 -3.66
C ASP A 265 20.03 13.70 -3.36
N SER A 266 19.18 14.71 -3.52
CA SER A 266 19.51 16.11 -3.22
C SER A 266 19.85 16.33 -1.74
N TYR A 267 19.18 15.63 -0.83
CA TYR A 267 19.47 15.69 0.60
C TYR A 267 20.82 15.05 0.93
N LEU A 268 21.11 13.85 0.41
CA LEU A 268 22.37 13.16 0.65
C LEU A 268 23.57 13.93 0.07
N LYS A 269 23.43 14.51 -1.13
CA LYS A 269 24.47 15.36 -1.73
C LYS A 269 24.77 16.61 -0.90
N ARG A 270 23.74 17.26 -0.34
CA ARG A 270 23.91 18.45 0.52
C ARG A 270 24.50 18.13 1.90
N ASN A 271 24.34 16.89 2.36
CA ASN A 271 24.76 16.44 3.69
C ASN A 271 25.82 15.32 3.60
N SER A 272 26.63 15.29 2.54
CA SER A 272 27.56 14.19 2.26
C SER A 272 28.46 13.89 3.45
N SER A 273 29.02 14.94 4.08
CA SER A 273 29.90 14.83 5.26
C SER A 273 29.22 14.20 6.49
N LYS A 274 27.89 14.32 6.63
CA LYS A 274 27.13 13.69 7.74
C LYS A 274 27.02 12.17 7.56
N TYR A 275 27.17 11.67 6.34
CA TYR A 275 26.87 10.29 5.96
C TYR A 275 28.06 9.58 5.27
N GLU A 276 29.30 10.08 5.44
CA GLU A 276 30.50 9.47 4.85
C GLU A 276 30.70 8.02 5.31
N ASP A 277 30.54 7.75 6.61
CA ASP A 277 30.65 6.41 7.21
C ASP A 277 29.31 5.66 7.25
N THR A 278 28.34 6.07 6.42
CA THR A 278 27.00 5.48 6.39
C THR A 278 26.73 4.88 5.03
N GLU A 279 26.49 3.56 5.01
CA GLU A 279 26.10 2.89 3.79
C GLU A 279 24.59 2.95 3.63
N ILE A 280 24.11 3.36 2.47
CA ILE A 280 22.69 3.57 2.18
C ILE A 280 22.37 2.83 0.91
N TYR A 281 21.30 2.04 0.96
CA TYR A 281 20.80 1.27 -0.18
C TYR A 281 19.30 1.50 -0.30
N LEU A 282 18.82 1.72 -1.52
CA LEU A 282 17.40 1.89 -1.83
C LEU A 282 16.99 0.87 -2.87
N LEU A 283 15.91 0.15 -2.61
CA LEU A 283 15.26 -0.72 -3.57
C LEU A 283 13.83 -0.26 -3.77
N ARG A 284 13.47 -0.04 -5.03
CA ARG A 284 12.06 0.04 -5.42
C ARG A 284 11.41 -1.34 -5.34
N ASN A 285 10.30 -1.41 -4.64
CA ASN A 285 9.56 -2.63 -4.39
C ASN A 285 8.36 -2.74 -5.35
N GLN A 286 8.21 -3.88 -6.02
CA GLN A 286 7.09 -4.12 -6.92
C GLN A 286 5.82 -4.42 -6.12
N SER A 287 4.74 -3.76 -6.50
CA SER A 287 3.44 -3.98 -5.86
C SER A 287 3.00 -5.45 -5.99
N LYS A 288 2.56 -6.06 -4.89
CA LYS A 288 2.01 -7.43 -4.77
C LYS A 288 2.98 -8.58 -5.02
N THR A 289 3.98 -8.41 -5.88
CA THR A 289 4.97 -9.44 -6.22
C THR A 289 6.31 -9.23 -5.54
N GLY A 290 6.56 -8.04 -5.00
CA GLY A 290 7.76 -7.72 -4.24
C GLY A 290 7.69 -8.13 -2.78
N LEU A 291 8.69 -7.67 -2.04
CA LEU A 291 8.84 -7.80 -0.60
C LEU A 291 7.69 -7.08 0.13
N GLY A 292 6.79 -7.86 0.70
CA GLY A 292 5.73 -7.38 1.58
C GLY A 292 5.75 -8.17 2.87
N PHE A 293 5.20 -7.59 3.93
CA PHE A 293 5.01 -8.30 5.18
C PHE A 293 3.58 -8.12 5.69
N PHE A 294 3.15 -9.12 6.45
CA PHE A 294 1.75 -9.37 6.74
C PHE A 294 1.32 -8.63 8.01
N ALA A 295 1.29 -7.30 7.95
CA ALA A 295 0.70 -6.47 9.00
C ALA A 295 -0.63 -5.88 8.50
N GLU A 296 -1.75 -6.27 9.14
CA GLU A 296 -3.12 -5.74 8.97
C GLU A 296 -3.56 -5.31 7.55
N GLY A 297 -3.24 -6.10 6.51
CA GLY A 297 -3.79 -5.89 5.16
C GLY A 297 -2.81 -6.02 4.01
N ASN A 298 -1.78 -6.88 4.11
CA ASN A 298 -0.77 -7.11 3.08
C ASN A 298 -0.10 -5.80 2.65
N PHE A 299 0.78 -5.28 3.50
CA PHE A 299 1.49 -4.05 3.22
C PHE A 299 2.68 -4.32 2.29
N TYR A 300 2.64 -3.66 1.12
CA TYR A 300 3.76 -3.58 0.18
C TYR A 300 4.14 -2.09 0.10
N PRO A 301 5.27 -1.67 0.70
CA PRO A 301 5.78 -0.32 0.52
C PRO A 301 6.27 -0.12 -0.91
N ASP A 302 6.37 1.12 -1.38
CA ASP A 302 6.93 1.40 -2.71
C ASP A 302 8.46 1.32 -2.72
N PHE A 303 9.09 1.60 -1.57
CA PHE A 303 10.53 1.48 -1.39
C PHE A 303 10.93 0.79 -0.09
N ILE A 304 12.06 0.11 -0.15
CA ILE A 304 12.78 -0.41 1.01
C ILE A 304 14.14 0.26 1.02
N MET A 305 14.46 0.94 2.12
CA MET A 305 15.75 1.59 2.31
C MET A 305 16.50 0.92 3.46
N TRP A 306 17.75 0.56 3.21
CA TRP A 306 18.67 0.10 4.24
C TRP A 306 19.67 1.20 4.55
N ILE A 307 19.86 1.45 5.83
CA ILE A 307 20.99 2.23 6.33
C ILE A 307 21.84 1.31 7.19
N ILE A 308 23.13 1.18 6.88
CA ILE A 308 24.10 0.44 7.69
C ILE A 308 25.01 1.45 8.35
N LYS A 309 24.99 1.45 9.68
CA LYS A 309 25.78 2.36 10.52
C LYS A 309 26.07 1.70 11.86
N ASP A 310 27.31 1.77 12.33
CA ASP A 310 27.72 1.25 13.65
C ASP A 310 27.33 -0.22 13.88
N SER A 311 27.52 -1.07 12.86
CA SER A 311 27.12 -2.49 12.85
C SER A 311 25.62 -2.77 13.01
N LYS A 312 24.77 -1.73 12.97
CA LYS A 312 23.32 -1.83 12.91
C LYS A 312 22.83 -1.67 11.48
N GLN A 313 21.71 -2.32 11.20
CA GLN A 313 20.99 -2.24 9.93
C GLN A 313 19.59 -1.69 10.18
N TYR A 314 19.31 -0.50 9.66
CA TYR A 314 18.02 0.15 9.74
C TYR A 314 17.25 -0.10 8.44
N ILE A 315 16.18 -0.90 8.51
CA ILE A 315 15.31 -1.22 7.38
C ILE A 315 14.10 -0.31 7.43
N SER A 316 13.96 0.56 6.45
CA SER A 316 12.88 1.55 6.38
C SER A 316 11.97 1.27 5.20
N PHE A 317 10.70 1.00 5.49
CA PHE A 317 9.64 0.80 4.52
C PHE A 317 8.95 2.13 4.21
N ILE A 318 9.01 2.58 2.96
CA ILE A 318 8.62 3.95 2.57
C ILE A 318 7.54 3.88 1.48
N ASP A 319 6.40 4.54 1.73
CA ASP A 319 5.21 4.55 0.85
C ASP A 319 4.82 6.02 0.52
N PRO A 320 5.30 6.59 -0.61
CA PRO A 320 4.87 7.90 -1.10
C PRO A 320 3.46 7.85 -1.70
N LYS A 321 2.47 8.40 -0.98
CA LYS A 321 1.05 8.27 -1.37
C LYS A 321 0.18 9.45 -1.00
N GLY A 322 -0.96 9.55 -1.69
CA GLY A 322 -2.06 10.39 -1.27
C GLY A 322 -2.85 9.74 -0.14
N ILE A 323 -3.17 10.53 0.88
CA ILE A 323 -3.88 10.04 2.08
C ILE A 323 -5.24 10.71 2.28
N ARG A 324 -5.72 11.48 1.30
CA ARG A 324 -7.01 12.19 1.33
C ARG A 324 -8.19 11.30 1.73
N ASN A 325 -8.23 10.07 1.22
CA ASN A 325 -9.34 9.13 1.45
C ASN A 325 -9.07 8.14 2.61
N SER A 326 -7.93 8.27 3.29
CA SER A 326 -7.59 7.45 4.46
C SER A 326 -8.13 8.10 5.72
N ASN A 327 -8.55 7.31 6.71
CA ASN A 327 -8.88 7.82 8.05
C ASN A 327 -7.61 7.87 8.91
N PRO A 328 -7.04 9.06 9.21
CA PRO A 328 -5.72 9.16 9.84
C PRO A 328 -5.61 8.55 11.24
N ARG A 329 -6.75 8.39 11.93
CA ARG A 329 -6.79 7.83 13.28
C ARG A 329 -6.71 6.31 13.28
N ASN A 330 -7.26 5.65 12.26
CA ASN A 330 -7.50 4.21 12.23
C ASN A 330 -6.91 3.49 11.01
N ASP A 331 -6.23 4.20 10.09
CA ASP A 331 -5.64 3.59 8.91
C ASP A 331 -4.51 2.61 9.32
N PRO A 332 -4.62 1.31 9.01
CA PRO A 332 -3.62 0.32 9.39
C PRO A 332 -2.23 0.59 8.82
N LYS A 333 -2.15 1.18 7.61
CA LYS A 333 -0.86 1.55 7.02
C LYS A 333 -0.20 2.70 7.78
N MET A 334 -0.98 3.67 8.26
CA MET A 334 -0.43 4.75 9.10
C MET A 334 -0.02 4.25 10.47
N ASN A 335 -0.77 3.31 11.04
CA ASN A 335 -0.44 2.73 12.34
C ASN A 335 0.73 1.72 12.26
N LEU A 336 1.16 1.34 11.05
CA LEU A 336 2.28 0.43 10.85
C LEU A 336 3.58 0.94 11.49
N ALA A 337 3.81 2.25 11.50
CA ALA A 337 4.95 2.85 12.17
C ALA A 337 5.04 2.51 13.67
N ILE A 338 3.90 2.20 14.29
CA ILE A 338 3.78 1.79 15.68
C ILE A 338 3.90 0.27 15.77
N THR A 339 3.05 -0.47 15.04
CA THR A 339 2.95 -1.94 15.15
C THR A 339 4.19 -2.68 14.65
N ILE A 340 4.99 -2.05 13.78
CA ILE A 340 6.25 -2.63 13.31
C ILE A 340 7.30 -2.77 14.43
N LYS A 341 7.17 -1.99 15.51
CA LYS A 341 8.03 -2.14 16.69
C LYS A 341 7.71 -3.37 17.51
N ASP A 342 6.46 -3.83 17.50
CA ASP A 342 6.10 -5.13 18.08
C ASP A 342 6.72 -6.28 17.26
N ILE A 343 6.74 -6.14 15.93
CA ILE A 343 7.42 -7.11 15.03
C ILE A 343 8.93 -7.13 15.30
N GLU A 344 9.57 -5.96 15.39
CA GLU A 344 11.00 -5.82 15.73
C GLU A 344 11.32 -6.52 17.07
N ALA A 345 10.51 -6.25 18.11
CA ALA A 345 10.68 -6.87 19.43
C ALA A 345 10.52 -8.39 19.40
N ASN A 346 9.53 -8.90 18.65
CA ASN A 346 9.28 -10.34 18.53
C ASN A 346 10.40 -11.08 17.77
N LEU A 347 11.03 -10.44 16.79
CA LEU A 347 12.15 -11.01 16.04
C LEU A 347 13.45 -11.06 16.87
N GLY A 348 13.58 -10.19 17.88
CA GLY A 348 14.65 -10.26 18.88
C GLY A 348 16.06 -9.93 18.40
N ASP A 349 16.23 -9.45 17.16
CA ASP A 349 17.52 -9.05 16.61
C ASP A 349 17.86 -7.60 16.99
N THR A 350 18.74 -7.43 17.97
CA THR A 350 19.13 -6.12 18.50
C THR A 350 19.95 -5.26 17.52
N ASN A 351 20.42 -5.84 16.42
CA ASN A 351 21.21 -5.13 15.40
C ASN A 351 20.36 -4.69 14.20
N THR A 352 19.06 -5.01 14.19
CA THR A 352 18.15 -4.63 13.11
C THR A 352 17.05 -3.74 13.65
N VAL A 353 16.84 -2.59 13.02
CA VAL A 353 15.78 -1.64 13.38
C VAL A 353 14.82 -1.51 12.22
N LEU A 354 13.53 -1.70 12.47
CA LEU A 354 12.46 -1.59 11.49
C LEU A 354 11.77 -0.23 11.59
N ASN A 355 11.62 0.46 10.47
CA ASN A 355 10.90 1.71 10.39
C ASN A 355 9.85 1.66 9.28
N SER A 356 8.75 2.37 9.46
CA SER A 356 7.76 2.56 8.41
C SER A 356 7.42 4.04 8.29
N PHE A 357 7.37 4.54 7.06
CA PHE A 357 7.07 5.92 6.74
C PHE A 357 6.03 6.00 5.61
N ILE A 358 5.08 6.91 5.79
CA ILE A 358 4.21 7.36 4.69
C ILE A 358 4.63 8.77 4.31
N LEU A 359 4.95 8.97 3.04
CA LEU A 359 5.28 10.28 2.50
C LEU A 359 4.03 10.85 1.82
N SER A 360 3.28 11.65 2.55
CA SER A 360 2.01 12.22 2.09
C SER A 360 2.25 13.33 1.07
N ASN A 361 1.74 13.14 -0.15
CA ASN A 361 1.60 14.23 -1.13
C ASN A 361 0.30 15.04 -0.94
N THR A 362 -0.54 14.66 0.02
CA THR A 362 -1.74 15.42 0.42
C THR A 362 -1.37 16.43 1.49
N SER A 363 -1.77 17.69 1.31
CA SER A 363 -1.47 18.75 2.28
C SER A 363 -2.26 18.59 3.58
N LEU A 364 -1.71 19.07 4.70
CA LEU A 364 -2.42 19.08 5.99
C LEU A 364 -3.72 19.91 5.92
N ALA A 365 -3.73 21.01 5.17
CA ALA A 365 -4.93 21.83 4.95
C ALA A 365 -6.06 21.00 4.33
N THR A 366 -5.77 20.26 3.25
CA THR A 366 -6.74 19.37 2.59
C THR A 366 -7.23 18.25 3.52
N LEU A 367 -6.40 17.77 4.44
CA LEU A 367 -6.83 16.77 5.42
C LEU A 367 -7.71 17.37 6.51
N ASN A 368 -7.42 18.61 6.92
CA ASN A 368 -8.23 19.34 7.90
C ASN A 368 -9.60 19.79 7.35
N GLU A 369 -9.72 19.93 6.03
CA GLU A 369 -11.05 20.06 5.38
C GLU A 369 -11.91 18.82 5.63
N LEU A 370 -11.32 17.62 5.69
CA LEU A 370 -12.06 16.36 5.83
C LEU A 370 -12.18 15.90 7.28
N HIS A 371 -11.18 16.15 8.11
CA HIS A 371 -11.09 15.70 9.50
C HIS A 371 -10.80 16.89 10.43
N THR A 372 -11.39 16.91 11.62
CA THR A 372 -11.06 17.95 12.61
C THR A 372 -9.81 17.59 13.40
N ASP A 373 -9.08 18.60 13.85
CA ASP A 373 -8.03 18.54 14.87
C ASP A 373 -6.79 17.69 14.51
N LEU A 374 -6.37 17.70 13.23
CA LEU A 374 -5.12 17.06 12.83
C LEU A 374 -3.97 18.09 12.78
N THR A 375 -2.83 17.70 13.35
CA THR A 375 -1.60 18.51 13.40
C THR A 375 -0.44 17.79 12.71
N HIS A 376 0.62 18.52 12.34
CA HIS A 376 1.85 17.89 11.86
C HIS A 376 2.41 16.89 12.88
N GLN A 377 2.44 17.26 14.16
CA GLN A 377 2.89 16.37 15.24
C GLN A 377 2.08 15.07 15.32
N PHE A 378 0.76 15.12 15.15
CA PHE A 378 -0.09 13.93 15.14
C PHE A 378 0.36 12.92 14.07
N PHE A 379 0.66 13.42 12.87
CA PHE A 379 1.14 12.61 11.75
C PHE A 379 2.59 12.15 11.93
N GLU A 380 3.46 13.02 12.43
CA GLU A 380 4.86 12.69 12.71
C GLU A 380 5.02 11.63 13.80
N ASN A 381 4.13 11.58 14.80
CA ASN A 381 4.08 10.51 15.79
C ASN A 381 3.75 9.14 15.18
N LYS A 382 3.18 9.12 13.97
CA LYS A 382 2.91 7.93 13.16
C LYS A 382 3.86 7.81 11.97
N ASN A 383 4.97 8.56 11.96
CA ASN A 383 5.94 8.63 10.86
C ASN A 383 5.29 8.94 9.49
N VAL A 384 4.20 9.70 9.50
CA VAL A 384 3.60 10.27 8.29
C VAL A 384 4.20 11.65 8.09
N LEU A 385 5.00 11.80 7.04
CA LEU A 385 5.71 13.03 6.71
C LEU A 385 5.13 13.64 5.44
N PHE A 386 5.15 14.97 5.31
CA PHE A 386 4.50 15.66 4.21
C PHE A 386 5.50 16.02 3.10
N GLN A 387 5.36 15.38 1.95
CA GLN A 387 6.08 15.69 0.72
C GLN A 387 5.37 16.85 -0.03
N THR A 388 5.21 17.99 0.64
CA THR A 388 4.59 19.19 0.07
C THR A 388 5.64 20.29 -0.15
N ARG A 389 5.34 21.27 -1.01
CA ARG A 389 6.28 22.39 -1.28
C ARG A 389 6.78 23.09 -0.01
N SER A 390 5.92 23.24 1.00
CA SER A 390 6.26 23.88 2.28
C SER A 390 7.25 23.08 3.13
N HIS A 391 7.28 21.75 2.97
CA HIS A 391 8.07 20.82 3.79
C HIS A 391 9.12 20.05 2.99
N LYS A 392 9.25 20.34 1.69
CA LYS A 392 10.14 19.65 0.74
C LYS A 392 11.59 19.58 1.24
N ASN A 393 12.05 20.64 1.89
CA ASN A 393 13.44 20.73 2.35
C ASN A 393 13.70 20.08 3.72
N SER A 394 12.67 19.69 4.48
CA SER A 394 12.82 19.20 5.86
C SER A 394 12.43 17.74 6.04
N TYR A 395 11.48 17.21 5.26
CA TYR A 395 10.91 15.88 5.53
C TYR A 395 11.93 14.73 5.45
N ILE A 396 12.89 14.77 4.51
CA ILE A 396 13.96 13.77 4.44
C ILE A 396 14.86 13.85 5.69
N GLY A 397 15.18 15.06 6.15
CA GLY A 397 15.97 15.25 7.38
C GLY A 397 15.28 14.65 8.60
N ILE A 398 13.99 14.96 8.78
CA ILE A 398 13.15 14.40 9.84
C ILE A 398 13.10 12.87 9.76
N MET A 399 12.99 12.31 8.54
CA MET A 399 13.00 10.87 8.32
C MET A 399 14.32 10.25 8.79
N PHE A 400 15.47 10.81 8.41
CA PHE A 400 16.78 10.30 8.83
C PHE A 400 17.00 10.43 10.33
N ASP A 401 16.60 11.55 10.94
CA ASP A 401 16.74 11.77 12.37
C ASP A 401 15.88 10.76 13.16
N LYS A 402 14.69 10.39 12.66
CA LYS A 402 13.85 9.32 13.24
C LYS A 402 14.37 7.90 13.00
N ILE A 403 15.04 7.67 11.87
CA ILE A 403 15.63 6.35 11.57
C ILE A 403 16.83 6.08 12.47
N LEU A 404 17.66 7.10 12.70
CA LEU A 404 18.95 6.98 13.37
C LEU A 404 18.93 7.36 14.85
N SER A 405 17.79 7.77 15.39
CA SER A 405 17.54 7.92 16.83
C SER A 405 17.39 6.56 17.49
#